data_AF-A0AAP0JKA8-F1
#
_entry.id   AF-A0AAP0JKA8-F1
#
_cell.length_a   1.000
_cell.length_b   1.000
_cell.length_c   1.000
_cell.angle_alpha   90.00
_cell.angle_beta   90.00
_cell.angle_gamma   90.00
#
_symmetry.space_group_name_H-M   'P 1'
#
loop_
_entity.id
_entity.type
_entity.pdbx_description
1 polymer ?
#
loop_
_entity_poly.entity_id
_entity_poly.type
_entity_poly.pdbx_seq_one_letter_code
_entity_poly.pdbx_strand_id
1 'polypeptide(L)'
;MDAKPCEAKARSFVNGYMTSFFDLPVGSIFRILSLTSPQDVCRVSTVSSAFQFAADSDCVWKGFLPSDHEEILSRASCAISFSSMK
;
A
#
# COMPACT_ATOMS: atom_id res chain seq x y z
N MET A 1 18.74 -11.40 -0.45
CA MET A 1 17.27 -11.35 -0.62
C MET A 1 16.93 -9.91 -0.91
N ASP A 2 17.00 -9.62 -2.20
CA ASP A 2 17.02 -8.30 -2.79
C ASP A 2 15.68 -7.61 -2.56
N ALA A 3 15.68 -6.57 -1.73
CA ALA A 3 14.56 -5.65 -1.62
C ALA A 3 14.44 -4.94 -2.96
N LYS A 4 13.56 -5.46 -3.82
CA LYS A 4 13.22 -4.80 -5.07
C LYS A 4 12.71 -3.40 -4.73
N PRO A 5 13.29 -2.33 -5.30
CA PRO A 5 12.71 -1.01 -5.18
C PRO A 5 11.32 -1.10 -5.81
N CYS A 6 10.29 -0.63 -5.11
CA CYS A 6 8.97 -0.44 -5.68
C CYS A 6 9.08 0.60 -6.81
N GLU A 7 9.47 0.17 -8.01
CA GLU A 7 9.45 0.99 -9.21
C GLU A 7 8.00 1.23 -9.60
N ALA A 8 7.42 2.24 -8.96
CA ALA A 8 6.17 2.84 -9.35
C ALA A 8 6.39 3.61 -10.65
N LYS A 9 5.99 3.04 -11.78
CA LYS A 9 5.98 3.76 -13.06
C LYS A 9 4.91 4.86 -12.99
N ALA A 10 5.34 6.05 -12.60
CA ALA A 10 4.51 7.25 -12.57
C ALA A 10 3.96 7.51 -13.98
N ARG A 11 2.64 7.38 -14.16
CA ARG A 11 1.97 7.96 -15.32
C ARG A 11 2.15 9.47 -15.22
N SER A 12 2.72 10.06 -16.25
CA SER A 12 2.93 11.50 -16.38
C SER A 12 1.59 12.23 -16.39
N PHE A 13 1.21 12.78 -15.24
CA PHE A 13 0.15 13.78 -15.15
C PHE A 13 0.81 15.15 -15.09
N VAL A 14 0.76 15.90 -16.20
CA VAL A 14 1.14 17.31 -16.22
C VAL A 14 -0.13 18.16 -16.29
N ASN A 15 -0.32 19.07 -15.33
CA ASN A 15 -0.91 20.39 -15.60
C ASN A 15 -0.55 21.39 -14.50
N GLY A 16 -0.31 22.64 -14.90
CA GLY A 16 0.46 23.64 -14.14
C GLY A 16 -0.26 24.37 -13.01
N TYR A 17 0.58 24.96 -12.14
CA TYR A 17 0.30 25.96 -11.09
C TYR A 17 -0.60 25.55 -9.92
N MET A 18 -0.14 24.57 -9.13
CA MET A 18 -0.10 24.56 -7.65
C MET A 18 0.63 23.28 -7.26
N THR A 19 1.64 23.34 -6.38
CA THR A 19 2.36 22.15 -5.87
C THR A 19 1.35 21.19 -5.24
N SER A 20 0.91 20.22 -6.02
CA SER A 20 -0.13 19.30 -5.62
C SER A 20 0.52 18.10 -4.98
N PHE A 21 -0.20 17.40 -4.11
CA PHE A 21 0.29 16.17 -3.48
C PHE A 21 0.76 15.11 -4.51
N PHE A 22 0.32 15.28 -5.76
CA PHE A 22 0.68 14.48 -6.93
C PHE A 22 2.07 14.79 -7.55
N ASP A 23 2.72 15.89 -7.16
CA ASP A 23 4.09 16.22 -7.58
C ASP A 23 5.15 15.58 -6.66
N LEU A 24 4.73 15.02 -5.53
CA LEU A 24 5.62 14.33 -4.60
C LEU A 24 6.10 13.00 -5.21
N PRO A 25 7.37 12.61 -4.95
CA PRO A 25 7.82 11.26 -5.28
C PRO A 25 6.88 10.23 -4.64
N VAL A 26 6.64 9.12 -5.34
CA VAL A 26 5.76 8.04 -4.84
C VAL A 26 6.21 7.55 -3.45
N GLY A 27 7.51 7.55 -3.18
CA GLY A 27 8.06 7.23 -1.85
C GLY A 27 7.67 8.20 -0.73
N SER A 28 7.36 9.45 -1.04
CA SER A 28 6.86 10.43 -0.06
C SER A 28 5.37 10.22 0.22
N ILE A 29 4.57 9.95 -0.82
CA ILE A 29 3.15 9.61 -0.69
C ILE A 29 2.99 8.37 0.20
N PHE A 30 3.80 7.36 -0.09
CA PHE A 30 3.90 6.13 0.66
C PHE A 30 4.12 6.36 2.17
N ARG A 31 5.11 7.19 2.51
CA ARG A 31 5.46 7.48 3.90
C ARG A 31 4.35 8.23 4.63
N ILE A 32 3.62 9.08 3.91
CA ILE A 32 2.45 9.79 4.48
C ILE A 32 1.32 8.79 4.72
N LEU A 33 1.01 7.91 3.74
CA LEU A 33 -0.02 6.89 3.90
C LEU A 33 0.29 5.92 5.04
N SER A 34 1.56 5.51 5.21
CA SER A 34 1.97 4.65 6.33
C SER A 34 1.80 5.31 7.72
N LEU A 35 1.63 6.63 7.78
CA LEU A 35 1.35 7.38 9.03
C LEU A 35 -0.15 7.70 9.20
N THR A 36 -0.97 7.46 8.19
CA THR A 36 -2.44 7.66 8.25
C THR A 36 -3.15 6.44 8.83
N SER A 37 -4.48 6.47 9.00
CA SER A 37 -5.24 5.26 9.34
C SER A 37 -5.46 4.39 8.10
N PRO A 38 -5.51 3.04 8.21
CA PRO A 38 -5.92 2.17 7.10
C PRO A 38 -7.24 2.59 6.44
N GLN A 39 -8.17 3.12 7.22
CA GLN A 39 -9.44 3.63 6.70
C GLN A 39 -9.26 4.86 5.83
N ASP A 40 -8.31 5.73 6.16
CA ASP A 40 -8.00 6.93 5.39
C ASP A 40 -7.29 6.57 4.10
N VAL A 41 -6.40 5.58 4.10
CA VAL A 41 -5.74 5.04 2.90
C VAL A 41 -6.78 4.59 1.86
N CYS A 42 -7.82 3.87 2.29
CA CYS A 42 -8.92 3.46 1.41
C CYS A 42 -9.71 4.66 0.86
N ARG A 43 -9.92 5.71 1.68
CA ARG A 43 -10.63 6.92 1.26
C ARG A 43 -9.83 7.74 0.26
N VAL A 44 -8.52 7.89 0.45
CA VAL A 44 -7.67 8.68 -0.45
C VAL A 44 -7.36 7.93 -1.75
N SER A 45 -7.41 6.59 -1.74
CA SER A 45 -7.29 5.76 -2.96
C SER A 45 -8.30 6.17 -4.05
N THR A 46 -9.52 6.56 -3.67
CA THR A 46 -10.55 6.98 -4.65
C THR A 46 -10.39 8.41 -5.15
N VAL A 47 -9.54 9.22 -4.51
CA VAL A 47 -9.34 10.63 -4.85
C VAL A 47 -8.44 10.79 -6.08
N SER A 48 -7.47 9.88 -6.29
CA SER A 48 -6.56 9.93 -7.44
C SER A 48 -5.86 8.60 -7.67
N SER A 49 -5.53 8.32 -8.93
CA SER A 49 -4.77 7.13 -9.33
C SER A 49 -3.40 7.02 -8.66
N ALA A 50 -2.78 8.14 -8.27
CA ALA A 50 -1.50 8.11 -7.56
C ALA A 50 -1.65 7.56 -6.13
N PHE A 51 -2.72 7.96 -5.44
CA PHE A 51 -3.07 7.42 -4.13
C PHE A 51 -3.55 5.98 -4.23
N GLN A 52 -4.29 5.64 -5.28
CA GLN A 52 -4.69 4.27 -5.55
C GLN A 52 -3.45 3.37 -5.69
N PHE A 53 -2.47 3.77 -6.51
CA PHE A 53 -1.25 3.01 -6.69
C PHE A 53 -0.46 2.84 -5.37
N ALA A 54 -0.41 3.89 -4.55
CA ALA A 54 0.25 3.82 -3.26
C ALA A 54 -0.55 2.98 -2.24
N ALA A 55 -1.89 3.02 -2.28
CA ALA A 55 -2.77 2.21 -1.46
C ALA A 55 -2.76 0.73 -1.86
N ASP A 56 -2.49 0.42 -3.13
CA ASP A 56 -2.30 -0.95 -3.62
C ASP A 56 -0.90 -1.49 -3.30
N SER A 57 0.00 -0.67 -2.75
CA SER A 57 1.36 -1.08 -2.40
C SER A 57 1.41 -1.75 -1.03
N ASP A 58 1.91 -2.99 -1.00
CA ASP A 58 2.13 -3.78 0.22
C ASP A 58 2.94 -3.04 1.28
N CYS A 59 3.79 -2.13 0.85
CA CYS A 59 4.64 -1.41 1.77
C CYS A 59 3.75 -0.60 2.77
N VAL A 60 2.60 -0.04 2.36
CA VAL A 60 1.79 0.85 3.21
C VAL A 60 1.16 0.00 4.30
N TRP A 61 0.68 -1.16 3.90
CA TRP A 61 0.10 -2.18 4.75
C TRP A 61 1.10 -2.82 5.70
N LYS A 62 2.36 -2.99 5.29
CA LYS A 62 3.44 -3.48 6.18
C LYS A 62 3.68 -2.57 7.38
N GLY A 63 3.40 -1.27 7.29
CA GLY A 63 3.46 -0.36 8.44
C GLY A 63 2.29 -0.53 9.43
N PHE A 64 1.15 -1.04 8.96
CA PHE A 64 -0.03 -1.30 9.78
C PHE A 64 -0.05 -2.70 10.39
N LEU A 65 0.70 -3.62 9.80
CA LEU A 65 0.70 -5.02 10.19
C LEU A 65 1.68 -5.26 11.36
N PRO A 66 1.32 -6.14 12.31
CA PRO A 66 2.25 -6.62 13.32
C PRO A 66 3.45 -7.31 12.69
N SER A 67 4.59 -7.33 13.39
CA SER A 67 5.79 -8.04 12.91
C SER A 67 5.53 -9.53 12.64
N ASP A 68 4.56 -10.12 13.34
CA ASP A 68 4.21 -11.54 13.25
C ASP A 68 3.11 -11.84 12.20
N HIS A 69 2.83 -10.89 11.28
CA HIS A 69 1.79 -11.06 10.26
C HIS A 69 1.99 -12.32 9.40
N GLU A 70 3.24 -12.66 9.05
CA GLU A 70 3.56 -13.86 8.29
C GLU A 70 3.18 -15.14 9.05
N GLU A 71 3.38 -15.17 10.37
CA GLU A 71 3.00 -16.33 11.20
C GLU A 71 1.47 -16.45 11.29
N ILE A 72 0.77 -15.32 11.46
CA ILE A 72 -0.69 -15.27 11.48
C ILE A 72 -1.27 -15.75 10.14
N LEU A 73 -0.71 -15.29 9.01
CA LEU A 73 -1.11 -15.71 7.67
C LEU A 73 -0.83 -17.19 7.41
N SER A 74 0.33 -17.69 7.82
CA SER A 74 0.69 -19.11 7.73
C SER A 74 -0.31 -19.98 8.49
N ARG A 75 -0.66 -19.60 9.73
CA ARG A 75 -1.66 -20.31 10.55
C ARG A 75 -3.06 -20.24 9.94
N ALA A 76 -3.47 -19.08 9.41
CA ALA A 76 -4.76 -18.91 8.76
C ALA A 76 -4.87 -19.76 7.48
N SER A 77 -3.81 -19.81 6.68
CA SER A 77 -3.72 -20.66 5.48
C SER A 77 -3.88 -22.15 5.83
N CYS A 78 -3.20 -22.62 6.87
CA CYS A 78 -3.35 -23.97 7.39
C CYS A 78 -4.79 -24.26 7.88
N ALA A 79 -5.43 -23.30 8.55
CA ALA A 79 -6.81 -23.45 9.03
C ALA A 79 -7.83 -23.54 7.87
N ILE A 80 -7.64 -22.76 6.80
CA ILE A 80 -8.49 -22.81 5.60
C ILE A 80 -8.38 -24.16 4.91
N SER A 81 -7.16 -24.71 4.80
CA SER A 81 -6.92 -26.03 4.22
C SER A 81 -7.64 -27.14 5.02
N PHE A 82 -7.63 -27.06 6.35
CA PHE A 82 -8.30 -28.02 7.22
C PHE A 82 -9.83 -27.98 7.09
N SER A 83 -10.42 -26.81 6.82
CA SER A 83 -11.87 -26.66 6.62
C SER A 83 -12.39 -27.22 5.30
N SER A 84 -11.52 -27.40 4.30
CA SER A 84 -11.90 -27.87 2.96
C SER A 84 -11.96 -29.40 2.86
N MET A 85 -11.45 -30.12 3.88
CA MET A 85 -11.60 -31.56 4.00
C MET A 85 -12.86 -31.86 4.81
N LYS A 86 -14.01 -31.96 4.11
CA LYS A 86 -15.28 -32.41 4.68
C LYS A 86 -15.72 -33.71 4.02
#